data_AF-A0A3G2EFE8-F1
#
_entry.id   AF-A0A3G2EFE8-F1
#
_cell.length_a   1.000
_cell.length_b   1.000
_cell.length_c   1.000
_cell.angle_alpha   90.00
_cell.angle_beta   90.00
_cell.angle_gamma   90.00
#
_symmetry.space_group_name_H-M   'P 1'
#
loop_
_entity.id
_entity.type
_entity.pdbx_description
1 polymer ?
#
loop_
_entity_poly.entity_id
_entity_poly.type
_entity_poly.pdbx_seq_one_letter_code
_entity_poly.pdbx_strand_id
1 'polypeptide(L)'
;MDAASTSLTQRLLNKYRHDPEDALQQVALAVLQQEGIRDDSVLRSERIAALAPPVAQVLTLAEWLAYVDWEGFDSALYANIDAVAAFVAGELGLPEAAANLLQTRDAAVFETQRPSLAAAALLFVERHIALFPR
;
A
#
# COMPACT_ATOMS: atom_id res chain seq x y z
N MET A 1 -21.57 28.56 1.53
CA MET A 1 -20.63 27.66 2.23
C MET A 1 -20.23 26.62 1.22
N ASP A 2 -19.05 26.80 0.63
CA ASP A 2 -18.53 25.90 -0.40
C ASP A 2 -18.27 24.53 0.22
N ALA A 3 -19.04 23.54 -0.21
CA ALA A 3 -18.69 22.14 0.02
C ALA A 3 -17.40 21.87 -0.77
N ALA A 4 -16.26 22.05 -0.10
CA ALA A 4 -14.94 21.75 -0.65
C ALA A 4 -14.98 20.38 -1.33
N SER A 5 -14.68 20.33 -2.63
CA SER A 5 -14.60 19.09 -3.38
C SER A 5 -13.57 18.20 -2.72
N THR A 6 -14.03 17.27 -1.90
CA THR A 6 -13.18 16.33 -1.17
C THR A 6 -12.61 15.36 -2.20
N SER A 7 -11.29 15.21 -2.26
CA SER A 7 -10.63 14.35 -3.24
C SER A 7 -11.19 12.91 -3.18
N LEU A 8 -11.15 12.17 -4.29
CA LEU A 8 -11.51 10.76 -4.33
C LEU A 8 -10.78 9.99 -3.23
N THR A 9 -9.47 10.19 -3.07
CA THR A 9 -8.70 9.59 -1.98
C THR A 9 -9.26 9.95 -0.61
N GLN A 10 -9.55 11.22 -0.32
CA GLN A 10 -10.11 11.61 0.98
C GLN A 10 -11.50 11.00 1.22
N ARG A 11 -12.32 10.85 0.17
CA ARG A 11 -13.62 10.16 0.26
C ARG A 11 -13.45 8.68 0.60
N LEU A 12 -12.47 8.00 0.00
CA LEU A 12 -12.15 6.60 0.30
C LEU A 12 -11.65 6.44 1.74
N LEU A 13 -10.71 7.27 2.17
CA LEU A 13 -10.20 7.26 3.55
C LEU A 13 -11.34 7.46 4.58
N ASN A 14 -12.24 8.41 4.33
CA ASN A 14 -13.38 8.65 5.21
C ASN A 14 -14.37 7.48 5.23
N LYS A 15 -14.62 6.85 4.08
CA LYS A 15 -15.55 5.72 3.92
C LYS A 15 -15.05 4.48 4.66
N TYR A 16 -13.76 4.21 4.59
CA TYR A 16 -13.12 3.00 5.10
C TYR A 16 -12.30 3.24 6.38
N ARG A 17 -12.59 4.30 7.12
CA ARG A 17 -11.86 4.67 8.35
C ARG A 17 -11.78 3.58 9.43
N HIS A 18 -12.65 2.57 9.37
CA HIS A 18 -12.69 1.44 10.30
C HIS A 18 -12.12 0.14 9.69
N ASP A 19 -11.68 0.19 8.44
CA ASP A 19 -11.09 -0.93 7.70
C ASP A 19 -9.90 -0.41 6.88
N PRO A 20 -8.73 -0.25 7.52
CA PRO A 20 -7.60 0.41 6.89
C PRO A 20 -7.00 -0.40 5.73
N GLU A 21 -7.18 -1.72 5.75
CA GLU A 21 -6.73 -2.61 4.68
C GLU A 21 -7.58 -2.43 3.43
N ASP A 22 -8.92 -2.47 3.54
CA ASP A 22 -9.77 -2.21 2.39
C ASP A 22 -9.57 -0.76 1.90
N ALA A 23 -9.43 0.22 2.81
CA ALA A 23 -9.12 1.59 2.42
C ALA A 23 -7.85 1.69 1.54
N LEU A 24 -6.79 1.00 1.93
CA LEU A 24 -5.51 0.97 1.20
C LEU A 24 -5.71 0.35 -0.19
N GLN A 25 -6.41 -0.77 -0.27
CA GLN A 25 -6.70 -1.44 -1.54
C GLN A 25 -7.57 -0.56 -2.47
N GLN A 26 -8.58 0.13 -1.93
CA GLN A 26 -9.42 1.03 -2.73
C GLN A 26 -8.63 2.25 -3.23
N VAL A 27 -7.72 2.80 -2.42
CA VAL A 27 -6.83 3.89 -2.87
C VAL A 27 -5.89 3.40 -3.97
N ALA A 28 -5.29 2.22 -3.80
CA ALA A 28 -4.41 1.63 -4.82
C ALA A 28 -5.17 1.39 -6.13
N LEU A 29 -6.38 0.82 -6.06
CA LEU A 29 -7.25 0.61 -7.22
C LEU A 29 -7.59 1.93 -7.93
N ALA A 30 -7.91 2.98 -7.18
CA ALA A 30 -8.21 4.30 -7.75
C ALA A 30 -6.99 4.89 -8.50
N VAL A 31 -5.78 4.72 -7.96
CA VAL A 31 -4.54 5.14 -8.64
C VAL A 31 -4.37 4.36 -9.93
N LEU A 32 -4.44 3.02 -9.88
CA LEU A 32 -4.26 2.16 -11.05
C LEU A 32 -5.26 2.49 -12.17
N GLN A 33 -6.52 2.75 -11.80
CA GLN A 33 -7.57 3.17 -12.74
C GLN A 33 -7.28 4.53 -13.38
N GLN A 34 -6.86 5.53 -12.58
CA GLN A 34 -6.51 6.86 -13.09
C GLN A 34 -5.32 6.80 -14.06
N GLU A 35 -4.30 6.00 -13.73
CA GLU A 35 -3.09 5.85 -14.53
C GLU A 35 -3.27 4.85 -15.69
N GLY A 36 -4.45 4.21 -15.80
CA GLY A 36 -4.73 3.20 -16.82
C GLY A 36 -3.81 1.98 -16.75
N ILE A 37 -3.36 1.60 -15.55
CA ILE A 37 -2.54 0.41 -15.28
C ILE A 37 -3.50 -0.73 -14.95
N ARG A 38 -3.48 -1.80 -15.75
CA ARG A 38 -4.36 -2.97 -15.60
C ARG A 38 -3.60 -4.13 -14.96
N ASP A 39 -4.33 -5.07 -14.36
CA ASP A 39 -3.74 -6.23 -13.68
C ASP A 39 -3.10 -7.22 -14.67
N ASP A 40 -3.59 -7.27 -15.91
CA ASP A 40 -3.08 -8.12 -17.01
C ASP A 40 -1.90 -7.50 -17.78
N SER A 41 -1.40 -6.34 -17.34
CA SER A 41 -0.34 -5.63 -18.04
C SER A 41 1.03 -6.27 -17.81
N VAL A 42 1.68 -6.73 -18.87
CA VAL A 42 3.07 -7.26 -18.82
C VAL A 42 4.05 -6.23 -18.24
N LEU A 43 3.81 -4.93 -18.46
CA LEU A 43 4.68 -3.83 -17.98
C LEU A 43 4.20 -3.21 -16.66
N ARG A 44 3.40 -3.93 -15.88
CA ARG A 44 2.73 -3.37 -14.72
C ARG A 44 3.73 -2.82 -13.69
N SER A 45 4.74 -3.61 -13.35
CA SER A 45 5.76 -3.22 -12.36
C SER A 45 6.57 -2.00 -12.83
N GLU A 46 6.95 -1.93 -14.10
CA GLU A 46 7.67 -0.79 -14.68
C GLU A 46 6.81 0.46 -14.70
N ARG A 47 5.51 0.33 -15.02
CA ARG A 47 4.58 1.46 -15.02
C ARG A 47 4.32 1.97 -13.61
N ILE A 48 4.23 1.09 -12.62
CA ILE A 48 4.13 1.47 -11.20
C ILE A 48 5.42 2.19 -10.75
N ALA A 49 6.59 1.66 -11.11
CA ALA A 49 7.88 2.27 -10.79
C ALA A 49 8.10 3.65 -11.43
N ALA A 50 7.40 3.95 -12.53
CA ALA A 50 7.46 5.25 -13.21
C ALA A 50 6.57 6.33 -12.57
N LEU A 51 5.72 5.98 -11.60
CA LEU A 51 4.89 6.94 -10.88
C LEU A 51 5.72 7.76 -9.88
N ALA A 52 5.11 8.82 -9.33
CA ALA A 52 5.73 9.58 -8.23
C ALA A 52 6.11 8.61 -7.08
N PRO A 53 7.31 8.75 -6.46
CA PRO A 53 7.80 7.75 -5.50
C PRO A 53 6.81 7.39 -4.38
N PRO A 54 6.11 8.34 -3.73
CA PRO A 54 5.11 8.00 -2.70
C PRO A 54 3.97 7.13 -3.23
N VAL A 55 3.56 7.34 -4.48
CA VAL A 55 2.47 6.57 -5.12
C VAL A 55 2.97 5.17 -5.47
N ALA A 56 4.16 5.06 -6.06
CA ALA A 56 4.76 3.77 -6.41
C ALA A 56 4.98 2.88 -5.18
N GLN A 57 5.46 3.47 -4.07
CA GLN A 57 5.67 2.77 -2.80
C GLN A 57 4.37 2.23 -2.20
N VAL A 58 3.31 3.04 -2.17
CA VAL A 58 1.99 2.62 -1.69
C VAL A 58 1.41 1.51 -2.56
N LEU A 59 1.52 1.61 -3.89
CA LEU A 59 1.09 0.55 -4.78
C LEU A 59 1.88 -0.75 -4.55
N THR A 60 3.19 -0.65 -4.41
CA THR A 60 4.05 -1.83 -4.15
C THR A 60 3.64 -2.56 -2.88
N LEU A 61 3.34 -1.82 -1.80
CA LEU A 61 2.83 -2.41 -0.57
C LEU A 61 1.44 -3.02 -0.73
N ALA A 62 0.51 -2.31 -1.38
CA ALA A 62 -0.87 -2.79 -1.58
C ALA A 62 -0.91 -4.07 -2.44
N GLU A 63 -0.09 -4.12 -3.50
CA GLU A 63 0.06 -5.31 -4.34
C GLU A 63 0.67 -6.47 -3.57
N TRP A 64 1.69 -6.21 -2.76
CA TRP A 64 2.31 -7.24 -1.95
C TRP A 64 1.32 -7.82 -0.92
N LEU A 65 0.53 -6.97 -0.25
CA LEU A 65 -0.53 -7.42 0.67
C LEU A 65 -1.61 -8.23 -0.05
N ALA A 66 -2.04 -7.81 -1.24
CA ALA A 66 -2.99 -8.58 -2.05
C ALA A 66 -2.40 -9.94 -2.48
N TYR A 67 -1.10 -9.99 -2.75
CA TYR A 67 -0.39 -11.23 -3.05
C TYR A 67 -0.27 -12.15 -1.83
N VAL A 68 -0.06 -11.59 -0.62
CA VAL A 68 -0.14 -12.34 0.64
C VAL A 68 -1.52 -13.00 0.80
N ASP A 69 -2.60 -12.28 0.49
CA ASP A 69 -3.97 -12.83 0.59
C ASP A 69 -4.24 -13.94 -0.44
N TRP A 70 -3.61 -13.85 -1.62
CA TRP A 70 -3.83 -14.81 -2.69
C TRP A 70 -2.96 -16.07 -2.58
N GLU A 71 -1.65 -15.90 -2.36
CA GLU A 71 -0.66 -16.98 -2.41
C GLU A 71 -0.09 -17.35 -1.03
N GLY A 72 -0.42 -16.57 0.01
CA GLY A 72 0.07 -16.75 1.37
C GLY A 72 1.36 -15.98 1.67
N PHE A 73 1.59 -15.72 2.97
CA PHE A 73 2.73 -14.97 3.46
C PHE A 73 4.08 -15.57 3.02
N ASP A 74 4.25 -16.89 3.13
CA ASP A 74 5.51 -17.57 2.79
C ASP A 74 5.90 -17.37 1.32
N SER A 75 4.92 -17.42 0.41
CA SER A 75 5.13 -17.17 -1.02
C SER A 75 5.47 -15.70 -1.28
N ALA A 76 4.79 -14.78 -0.59
CA ALA A 76 4.98 -13.35 -0.75
C ALA A 76 6.36 -12.83 -0.29
N LEU A 77 7.04 -13.55 0.61
CA LEU A 77 8.41 -13.22 1.03
C LEU A 77 9.45 -13.24 -0.11
N TYR A 78 9.09 -13.79 -1.29
CA TYR A 78 9.96 -13.82 -2.46
C TYR A 78 9.55 -12.83 -3.56
N ALA A 79 8.54 -11.99 -3.32
CA ALA A 79 8.04 -11.00 -4.27
C ALA A 79 8.31 -9.58 -3.77
N ASN A 80 9.27 -8.86 -4.39
CA ASN A 80 9.61 -7.46 -4.09
C ASN A 80 9.87 -7.14 -2.60
N ILE A 81 10.23 -8.14 -1.79
CA ILE A 81 10.26 -8.01 -0.33
C ILE A 81 11.25 -6.95 0.16
N ASP A 82 12.36 -6.74 -0.55
CA ASP A 82 13.35 -5.72 -0.19
C ASP A 82 12.78 -4.31 -0.33
N ALA A 83 11.99 -4.05 -1.38
CA ALA A 83 11.35 -2.75 -1.60
C ALA A 83 10.23 -2.51 -0.58
N VAL A 84 9.43 -3.55 -0.28
CA VAL A 84 8.39 -3.50 0.75
C VAL A 84 9.01 -3.21 2.11
N ALA A 85 10.02 -3.97 2.51
CA ALA A 85 10.68 -3.79 3.80
C ALA A 85 11.38 -2.43 3.93
N ALA A 86 11.99 -1.92 2.86
CA ALA A 86 12.58 -0.58 2.86
C ALA A 86 11.52 0.51 3.07
N PHE A 87 10.38 0.42 2.40
CA PHE A 87 9.25 1.34 2.59
C PHE A 87 8.68 1.26 4.00
N VAL A 88 8.47 0.04 4.51
CA VAL A 88 7.95 -0.22 5.86
C VAL A 88 8.87 0.33 6.95
N ALA A 89 10.19 0.10 6.86
CA ALA A 89 11.14 0.61 7.83
C ALA A 89 11.32 2.13 7.75
N GLY A 90 11.42 2.67 6.53
CA GLY A 90 11.77 4.07 6.29
C GLY A 90 10.58 5.02 6.41
N GLU A 91 9.64 4.91 5.48
CA GLU A 91 8.55 5.89 5.32
C GLU A 91 7.38 5.66 6.28
N LEU A 92 7.12 4.39 6.61
CA LEU A 92 6.08 4.01 7.58
C LEU A 92 6.60 4.01 9.02
N GLY A 93 7.93 3.98 9.22
CA GLY A 93 8.55 4.02 10.54
C GLY A 93 8.27 2.77 11.38
N LEU A 94 8.17 1.59 10.75
CA LEU A 94 7.87 0.30 11.39
C LEU A 94 9.07 -0.67 11.23
N PRO A 95 10.23 -0.39 11.83
CA PRO A 95 11.44 -1.19 11.64
C PRO A 95 11.30 -2.64 12.13
N GLU A 96 10.51 -2.90 13.18
CA GLU A 96 10.24 -4.25 13.69
C GLU A 96 9.40 -5.07 12.70
N ALA A 97 8.47 -4.44 11.99
CA ALA A 97 7.70 -5.11 10.94
C ALA A 97 8.61 -5.45 9.75
N ALA A 98 9.46 -4.51 9.31
CA ALA A 98 10.44 -4.79 8.27
C ALA A 98 11.46 -5.88 8.67
N ALA A 99 11.90 -5.90 9.93
CA ALA A 99 12.76 -6.95 10.45
C ALA A 99 12.07 -8.32 10.42
N ASN A 100 10.77 -8.38 10.74
CA ASN A 100 10.01 -9.61 10.57
C ASN A 100 9.98 -10.05 9.09
N LEU A 101 9.72 -9.14 8.15
CA LEU A 101 9.68 -9.47 6.72
C LEU A 101 11.02 -10.02 6.19
N LEU A 102 12.15 -9.45 6.62
CA LEU A 102 13.46 -9.82 6.06
C LEU A 102 14.14 -10.96 6.81
N GLN A 103 14.00 -11.00 8.14
CA GLN A 103 14.83 -11.84 9.02
C GLN A 103 14.03 -12.92 9.72
N THR A 104 13.04 -12.53 10.53
CA THR A 104 12.30 -13.48 11.38
C THR A 104 11.35 -14.36 10.57
N ARG A 105 10.68 -13.75 9.59
CA ARG A 105 9.76 -14.38 8.63
C ARG A 105 8.65 -15.19 9.33
N ASP A 106 8.13 -14.64 10.41
CA ASP A 106 7.05 -15.27 11.19
C ASP A 106 5.70 -14.74 10.73
N ALA A 107 4.89 -15.65 10.18
CA ALA A 107 3.54 -15.37 9.68
C ALA A 107 2.59 -14.90 10.79
N ALA A 108 2.67 -15.48 11.99
CA ALA A 108 1.81 -15.09 13.10
C ALA A 108 2.16 -13.68 13.58
N VAL A 109 3.45 -13.35 13.67
CA VAL A 109 3.91 -11.99 13.96
C VAL A 109 3.44 -11.03 12.88
N PHE A 110 3.56 -11.40 11.59
CA PHE A 110 3.08 -10.59 10.49
C PHE A 110 1.58 -10.28 10.61
N GLU A 111 0.73 -11.27 10.89
CA GLU A 111 -0.72 -11.04 11.06
C GLU A 111 -1.02 -10.08 12.22
N THR A 112 -0.23 -10.09 13.30
CA THR A 112 -0.40 -9.09 14.38
C THR A 112 0.04 -7.67 13.98
N GLN A 113 0.98 -7.56 13.02
CA GLN A 113 1.53 -6.29 12.54
C GLN A 113 0.72 -5.70 11.38
N ARG A 114 -0.01 -6.55 10.65
CA ARG A 114 -0.74 -6.22 9.42
C ARG A 114 -1.72 -5.04 9.57
N PRO A 115 -2.54 -4.92 10.63
CA PRO A 115 -3.39 -3.74 10.81
C PRO A 115 -2.59 -2.44 10.97
N SER A 116 -1.46 -2.50 11.69
CA SER A 116 -0.58 -1.34 11.88
C SER A 116 0.13 -0.92 10.58
N LEU A 117 0.51 -1.89 9.74
CA LEU A 117 1.06 -1.63 8.41
C LEU A 117 0.07 -0.85 7.54
N ALA A 118 -1.18 -1.32 7.48
CA ALA A 118 -2.22 -0.66 6.70
C ALA A 118 -2.52 0.75 7.23
N ALA A 119 -2.68 0.91 8.56
CA ALA A 119 -2.93 2.22 9.16
C ALA A 119 -1.79 3.21 8.90
N ALA A 120 -0.54 2.78 9.03
CA ALA A 120 0.63 3.62 8.74
C ALA A 120 0.69 4.01 7.25
N ALA A 121 0.35 3.09 6.33
CA ALA A 121 0.26 3.37 4.91
C ALA A 121 -0.80 4.44 4.59
N LEU A 122 -1.98 4.40 5.24
CA LEU A 122 -2.99 5.44 5.06
C LEU A 122 -2.54 6.80 5.57
N LEU A 123 -1.88 6.87 6.74
CA LEU A 123 -1.29 8.12 7.23
C LEU A 123 -0.22 8.66 6.27
N PHE A 124 0.55 7.77 5.63
CA PHE A 124 1.47 8.15 4.57
C PHE A 124 0.75 8.71 3.33
N VAL A 125 -0.35 8.08 2.90
CA VAL A 125 -1.22 8.58 1.81
C VAL A 125 -1.78 9.96 2.15
N GLU A 126 -2.31 10.16 3.36
CA GLU A 126 -2.85 11.44 3.81
C GLU A 126 -1.82 12.57 3.77
N ARG A 127 -0.58 12.31 4.23
CA ARG A 127 0.53 13.27 4.14
C ARG A 127 0.87 13.66 2.70
N HIS A 128 0.64 12.76 1.75
CA HIS A 128 0.97 12.93 0.33
C HIS A 128 -0.27 13.08 -0.56
N ILE A 129 -1.44 13.42 -0.01
CA ILE A 129 -2.73 13.29 -0.68
C ILE A 129 -2.84 14.03 -2.02
N ALA A 130 -2.05 15.10 -2.19
CA ALA A 130 -1.99 15.87 -3.43
C ALA A 130 -1.44 15.08 -4.64
N LEU A 131 -0.71 13.98 -4.40
CA LEU A 131 -0.16 13.06 -5.41
C LEU A 131 -1.11 11.90 -5.74
N PHE A 132 -2.18 11.72 -4.97
CA PHE A 132 -3.16 10.65 -5.13
C PHE A 132 -4.42 11.16 -5.86
N PRO A 133 -5.29 10.25 -6.35
CA PRO A 133 -6.48 10.60 -7.12
C PRO A 133 -7.38 11.65 -6.47
N ARG A 134 -7.80 12.62 -7.29
CA ARG A 134 -8.66 13.73 -6.91
C ARG A 134 -10.14 13.44 -7.15
#